data_AF-A0A1L0DA33-F1
#
_entry.id   AF-A0A1L0DA33-F1
#
_cell.length_a   1.000
_cell.length_b   1.000
_cell.length_c   1.000
_cell.angle_alpha   90.00
_cell.angle_beta   90.00
_cell.angle_gamma   90.00
#
_symmetry.space_group_name_H-M   'P 1'
#
loop_
_entity.id
_entity.type
_entity.pdbx_description
1 polymer ?
#
loop_
_entity_poly.entity_id
_entity_poly.type
_entity_poly.pdbx_seq_one_letter_code
_entity_poly.pdbx_strand_id
1 'polypeptide(L)' 'MTEAAQAYEFPAIPSQKELDDNDIPFLNRDKCAAHLITYYKCLNKGTSFCSASKDQFYECQYIALKERLGKK' A
#
# COMPACT_ATOMS: atom_id res chain seq x y z
N MET A 1 -18.05 3.17 -23.03
CA MET A 1 -17.00 2.15 -23.07
C MET A 1 -16.99 1.47 -21.72
N THR A 2 -17.45 0.23 -21.66
CA THR A 2 -17.58 -0.59 -20.45
C THR A 2 -16.21 -1.05 -20.01
N GLU A 3 -15.55 -0.21 -19.21
CA GLU A 3 -14.34 -0.58 -18.49
C GLU A 3 -14.79 -1.57 -17.40
N ALA A 4 -14.56 -2.87 -17.64
CA ALA A 4 -14.64 -3.85 -16.58
C ALA A 4 -13.61 -3.41 -15.53
N ALA A 5 -14.08 -2.75 -14.48
CA ALA A 5 -13.29 -2.44 -13.30
C ALA A 5 -12.83 -3.79 -12.74
N GLN A 6 -11.66 -4.26 -13.16
CA GLN A 6 -10.98 -5.36 -12.49
C GLN A 6 -10.88 -4.91 -11.03
N ALA A 7 -11.57 -5.62 -10.15
CA ALA A 7 -11.54 -5.33 -8.73
C ALA A 7 -10.07 -5.37 -8.31
N TYR A 8 -9.56 -4.24 -7.84
CA TYR A 8 -8.18 -4.16 -7.40
C TYR A 8 -7.96 -5.16 -6.25
N GLU A 9 -7.05 -6.10 -6.46
CA GLU A 9 -6.70 -7.08 -5.44
C GLU A 9 -5.72 -6.43 -4.46
N PHE A 10 -6.21 -6.09 -3.28
CA PHE A 10 -5.35 -5.62 -2.20
C PHE A 10 -4.33 -6.70 -1.83
N PRO A 11 -3.08 -6.31 -1.51
CA PRO A 11 -2.11 -7.27 -1.03
C PRO A 11 -2.56 -7.86 0.31
N ALA A 12 -2.06 -9.06 0.62
CA ALA A 12 -2.25 -9.65 1.94
C ALA A 12 -1.72 -8.70 3.02
N ILE A 13 -2.51 -8.52 4.07
CA ILE A 13 -2.08 -7.70 5.21
C ILE A 13 -0.89 -8.42 5.87
N PRO A 14 0.26 -7.75 6.04
CA PRO A 14 1.41 -8.33 6.72
C PRO A 14 1.06 -8.77 8.14
N SER A 15 1.78 -9.75 8.65
CA SER A 15 1.60 -10.16 10.04
C SER A 15 1.92 -9.03 11.01
N GLN A 16 1.32 -9.06 12.21
CA GLN A 16 1.60 -8.08 13.26
C GLN A 16 3.10 -7.93 13.53
N LYS A 17 3.82 -9.06 13.58
CA LYS A 17 5.27 -9.09 13.74
C LYS A 17 5.99 -8.34 12.62
N GLU A 18 5.60 -8.55 11.36
CA GLU A 18 6.22 -7.84 10.24
C GLU A 18 5.94 -6.34 10.25
N LEU A 19 4.76 -5.92 10.71
CA LEU A 19 4.43 -4.50 10.86
C LEU A 19 5.27 -3.83 11.95
N ASP A 20 5.52 -4.54 13.04
CA ASP A 20 6.37 -4.08 14.13
C ASP A 20 7.86 -4.07 13.72
N ASP A 21 8.35 -5.13 13.08
CA ASP A 21 9.74 -5.26 12.62
C ASP A 21 10.12 -4.21 11.53
N ASN A 22 9.14 -3.62 10.85
CA ASN A 22 9.35 -2.56 9.83
C ASN A 22 8.90 -1.17 10.33
N ASP A 23 8.65 -1.00 11.62
CA ASP A 23 8.25 0.27 12.26
C ASP A 23 7.06 0.96 11.56
N ILE A 24 6.08 0.18 11.09
CA ILE A 24 4.94 0.72 10.35
C ILE A 24 4.01 1.49 11.30
N PRO A 25 3.74 2.80 11.05
CA PRO A 25 2.84 3.59 11.87
C PRO A 25 1.44 2.98 11.91
N PHE A 26 0.76 3.04 13.06
CA PHE A 26 -0.57 2.45 13.24
C PHE A 26 -1.58 2.89 12.16
N LEU A 27 -1.54 4.16 11.77
CA LEU A 27 -2.41 4.72 10.72
C LEU A 27 -2.22 4.03 9.35
N ASN A 28 -1.04 3.49 9.10
CA ASN A 28 -0.66 2.84 7.86
C ASN A 28 -0.65 1.30 7.94
N ARG A 29 -1.11 0.72 9.06
CA ARG A 29 -1.33 -0.73 9.22
C ARG A 29 -2.65 -1.17 8.60
N ASP A 30 -2.89 -0.74 7.38
CA ASP A 30 -4.10 -1.02 6.62
C ASP A 30 -3.84 -2.06 5.52
N LYS A 31 -4.83 -2.23 4.62
CA LYS A 31 -4.73 -3.13 3.46
C LYS A 31 -3.55 -2.83 2.53
N CYS A 32 -2.94 -1.64 2.64
CA CYS A 32 -1.83 -1.19 1.79
C CYS A 32 -0.47 -1.25 2.49
N ALA A 33 -0.42 -1.72 3.76
CA ALA A 33 0.81 -1.79 4.56
C ALA A 33 1.93 -2.59 3.88
N ALA A 34 1.60 -3.64 3.12
CA ALA A 34 2.58 -4.44 2.39
C ALA A 34 3.38 -3.62 1.35
N HIS A 35 2.70 -2.71 0.63
CA HIS A 35 3.37 -1.80 -0.30
C HIS A 35 4.23 -0.78 0.43
N LEU A 36 3.78 -0.30 1.59
CA LEU A 36 4.57 0.62 2.41
C LEU A 36 5.88 -0.02 2.89
N ILE A 37 5.82 -1.27 3.38
CA ILE A 37 7.00 -2.05 3.75
C ILE A 37 7.97 -2.14 2.57
N THR A 38 7.45 -2.42 1.37
CA THR A 38 8.27 -2.51 0.15
C THR A 38 8.92 -1.17 -0.19
N TYR A 39 8.18 -0.06 -0.04
CA TYR A 39 8.71 1.28 -0.22
C TYR A 39 9.82 1.59 0.79
N TYR A 40 9.61 1.31 2.08
CA TYR A 40 10.63 1.52 3.12
C TYR A 40 11.87 0.66 2.91
N LYS A 41 11.72 -0.61 2.52
CA LYS A 41 12.84 -1.48 2.14
C LYS A 41 13.63 -0.90 0.97
N CYS A 42 12.99 -0.22 0.03
CA CYS A 42 13.67 0.47 -1.06
C CYS A 42 14.42 1.71 -0.56
N LEU A 43 13.80 2.53 0.28
CA LEU A 43 14.43 3.71 0.88
C LEU A 43 15.67 3.34 1.71
N ASN A 44 15.59 2.26 2.48
CA ASN A 44 16.71 1.75 3.30
C ASN A 44 17.92 1.31 2.48
N LYS A 45 17.77 1.03 1.18
CA LYS A 45 18.90 0.74 0.27
C LYS A 45 19.67 2.01 -0.14
N GLY A 46 19.24 3.19 0.29
CA GLY A 46 19.88 4.47 -0.02
C GLY A 46 19.65 4.94 -1.46
N THR A 47 18.72 4.32 -2.19
CA THR A 47 18.42 4.69 -3.57
C THR A 47 17.28 5.71 -3.60
N SER A 48 17.50 6.88 -4.21
CA SER A 48 16.44 7.90 -4.39
C SER A 48 15.38 7.49 -5.42
N PHE A 49 15.57 6.40 -6.16
CA PHE A 49 14.73 5.96 -7.27
C PHE A 49 13.66 4.93 -6.86
N CYS A 50 13.00 5.14 -5.73
CA CYS A 50 11.93 4.27 -5.23
C CYS A 50 10.53 4.70 -5.73
N SER A 51 10.45 5.34 -6.90
CA SER A 51 9.18 5.82 -7.47
C SER A 51 8.18 4.70 -7.69
N ALA A 52 8.61 3.57 -8.26
CA ALA A 52 7.72 2.45 -8.54
C ALA A 52 7.02 1.90 -7.28
N SER A 53 7.78 1.65 -6.20
CA SER A 53 7.20 1.16 -4.94
C SER A 53 6.38 2.21 -4.21
N LYS A 54 6.76 3.48 -4.33
CA LYS A 54 5.98 4.62 -3.84
C LYS A 54 4.62 4.71 -4.54
N ASP A 55 4.63 4.64 -5.87
CA ASP A 55 3.42 4.78 -6.69
C ASP A 55 2.45 3.62 -6.43
N GLN A 56 2.95 2.39 -6.27
CA GLN A 56 2.14 1.23 -5.85
C GLN A 56 1.45 1.45 -4.49
N PHE A 57 2.16 2.02 -3.52
CA PHE A 57 1.57 2.32 -2.21
C PHE A 57 0.45 3.36 -2.32
N TYR A 58 0.68 4.46 -3.05
CA TYR A 58 -0.33 5.51 -3.20
C TYR A 58 -1.51 5.10 -4.08
N GLU A 59 -1.28 4.26 -5.09
CA GLU A 59 -2.35 3.65 -5.89
C GLU A 59 -3.28 2.81 -5.00
N CYS A 60 -2.70 1.95 -4.16
CA CYS A 60 -3.47 1.16 -3.19
C CYS A 60 -4.28 2.05 -2.25
N GLN A 61 -3.68 3.12 -1.71
CA GLN A 61 -4.35 4.07 -0.82
C GLN A 61 -5.49 4.80 -1.53
N TYR A 62 -5.28 5.22 -2.77
CA TYR A 62 -6.29 5.87 -3.59
C TYR A 62 -7.49 4.96 -3.82
N ILE A 63 -7.24 3.69 -4.14
CA ILE A 63 -8.31 2.71 -4.36
C ILE A 63 -9.05 2.40 -3.05
N ALA A 64 -8.32 2.21 -1.94
CA ALA A 64 -8.92 2.04 -0.61
C ALA A 64 -9.81 3.23 -0.22
N LEU A 65 -9.37 4.45 -0.53
CA LEU A 65 -10.16 5.66 -0.30
C LEU A 65 -11.41 5.70 -1.20
N LYS A 66 -11.27 5.36 -2.48
CA LYS A 66 -12.39 5.28 -3.43
C LYS A 66 -13.44 4.26 -2.99
N GLU A 67 -13.03 3.09 -2.50
CA GLU A 67 -13.95 2.09 -1.92
C GLU A 67 -14.69 2.63 -0.68
N ARG A 68 -14.03 3.40 0.17
CA ARG A 68 -14.66 4.00 1.36
C ARG A 68 -15.66 5.08 0.97
N LEU A 69 -15.35 5.89 -0.04
CA LEU A 69 -16.22 6.96 -0.52
C LEU A 69 -17.41 6.42 -1.33
N GLY A 70 -17.23 5.36 -2.11
CA GLY A 70 -18.29 4.72 -2.89
C GLY A 70 -19.27 3.87 -2.06
N LYS A 71 -19.02 3.71 -0.76
CA LYS A 71 -19.93 3.07 0.20
C LYS A 71 -20.87 4.06 0.93
N LYS A 72 -20.82 5.35 0.59
CA LYS A 72 -21.81 6.36 0.99
C LYS A 72 -22.91 6.47 -0.07
#